data_AF-A0A7R9VIB9-F1
#
_entry.id   AF-A0A7R9VIB9-F1
#
_cell.length_a   1.000
_cell.length_b   1.000
_cell.length_c   1.000
_cell.angle_alpha   90.00
_cell.angle_beta   90.00
_cell.angle_gamma   90.00
#
_symmetry.space_group_name_H-M   'P 1'
#
loop_
_entity.id
_entity.type
_entity.pdbx_description
1 polymer ?
#
loop_
_entity_poly.entity_id
_entity_poly.type
_entity_poly.pdbx_seq_one_letter_code
_entity_poly.pdbx_strand_id
1 'polypeptide(L)'
;MSGDWSNVTIDFTDHDESSSLFDPNYTYSNDKYSCIRGFFFAHIVCNYFIFLSGIGCFVTRVAPQRFKWLHSWFGRIYILSMLWSTVTSTLITNTGLPLATIISFGAVMGGLTVGWIAIIIHKQKMERSAITLVHEKLLQQSSKGIDNESDLNQMLQDAKVEVAESKTFKERFFSLKTLHGTLFFVSWMQITGRIFASNQSGDFTCHTYPVYKPINTAEGDYDNGNLTLVPTNDPDWDRLPWSNGVVAWSMQIILGSLFGALAVGAIWSWRAARVAERKKEAMGPADRRQTDALTTHVPNDTETSVHTPEGDFVDEEKDAANVVETSAPPSSSDSSSSTS
;
A
#
# COMPACT_ATOMS: atom_id res chain seq x y z
N MET A 1 -0.05 14.06 -37.38
CA MET A 1 0.10 15.50 -37.74
C MET A 1 1.57 15.86 -37.60
N SER A 2 2.31 15.90 -38.72
CA SER A 2 3.69 16.36 -38.79
C SER A 2 3.67 17.86 -39.06
N GLY A 3 3.54 18.66 -38.01
CA GLY A 3 3.75 20.11 -38.10
C GLY A 3 5.25 20.40 -38.24
N ASP A 4 5.59 21.30 -39.15
CA ASP A 4 6.94 21.85 -39.27
C ASP A 4 7.20 22.77 -38.06
N TRP A 5 7.94 22.27 -37.08
CA TRP A 5 8.30 22.99 -35.85
C TRP A 5 9.56 23.86 -36.02
N SER A 6 10.12 23.95 -37.23
CA SER A 6 11.40 24.64 -37.47
C SER A 6 11.33 26.17 -37.28
N ASN A 7 10.14 26.74 -37.13
CA ASN A 7 9.92 28.18 -36.93
C ASN A 7 8.80 28.48 -35.91
N VAL A 8 8.86 27.89 -34.72
CA VAL A 8 8.14 28.47 -33.57
C VAL A 8 9.06 29.48 -32.91
N THR A 9 8.96 30.73 -33.32
CA THR A 9 9.57 31.85 -32.60
C THR A 9 8.73 32.07 -31.34
N ILE A 10 9.28 31.68 -30.19
CA ILE A 10 8.70 32.05 -28.90
C ILE A 10 8.84 33.57 -28.81
N ASP A 11 7.71 34.28 -28.84
CA ASP A 11 7.70 35.70 -28.52
C ASP A 11 7.98 35.83 -27.01
N PHE A 12 9.15 36.33 -26.64
CA PHE A 12 9.51 36.53 -25.24
C PHE A 12 9.06 37.91 -24.72
N THR A 13 8.41 38.73 -25.56
CA THR A 13 8.02 40.11 -25.19
C THR A 13 6.71 40.17 -24.39
N ASP A 14 5.97 39.07 -24.29
CA ASP A 14 4.78 38.91 -23.45
C ASP A 14 5.08 38.35 -22.05
N HIS A 15 6.35 38.12 -21.73
CA HIS A 15 6.81 37.59 -20.45
C HIS A 15 7.81 38.55 -19.80
N ASP A 16 7.45 39.11 -18.65
CA ASP A 16 8.36 39.91 -17.82
C ASP A 16 9.11 39.05 -16.80
N GLU A 17 10.03 39.65 -16.03
CA GLU A 17 10.81 38.97 -14.98
C GLU A 17 9.94 38.30 -13.89
N SER A 18 8.66 38.66 -13.80
CA SER A 18 7.70 38.05 -12.85
C SER A 18 7.03 36.79 -13.40
N SER A 19 7.23 36.47 -14.69
CA SER A 19 6.72 35.27 -15.32
C SER A 19 7.37 34.01 -14.76
N SER A 20 6.57 32.97 -14.55
CA SER A 20 7.04 31.62 -14.15
C SER A 20 8.01 30.98 -15.16
N LEU A 21 8.19 31.59 -16.34
CA LEU A 21 9.17 31.17 -17.34
C LEU A 21 10.62 31.45 -16.88
N PHE A 22 10.82 32.49 -16.06
CA PHE A 22 12.11 32.88 -15.49
C PHE A 22 12.34 32.28 -14.09
N ASP A 23 11.34 31.62 -13.49
CA ASP A 23 11.45 30.97 -12.18
C ASP A 23 11.99 29.52 -12.33
N PRO A 24 13.15 29.21 -11.73
CA PRO A 24 13.70 27.84 -11.70
C PRO A 24 12.89 26.87 -10.82
N ASN A 25 12.17 27.36 -9.81
CA ASN A 25 11.42 26.57 -8.82
C ASN A 25 9.95 26.32 -9.20
N TYR A 26 9.42 27.09 -10.14
CA TYR A 26 8.03 27.03 -10.55
C TYR A 26 7.89 27.24 -12.06
N THR A 27 7.03 26.48 -12.73
CA THR A 27 6.67 26.80 -14.11
C THR A 27 5.20 26.47 -14.37
N TYR A 28 4.45 27.49 -14.82
CA TYR A 28 3.03 27.42 -15.15
C TYR A 28 2.81 27.41 -16.67
N SER A 29 1.88 26.60 -17.15
CA SER A 29 1.47 26.54 -18.54
C SER A 29 -0.05 26.40 -18.59
N ASN A 30 -0.76 27.38 -19.16
CA ASN A 30 -2.21 27.27 -19.36
C ASN A 30 -2.51 25.96 -20.13
N ASP A 31 -3.46 25.17 -19.61
CA ASP A 31 -3.84 23.81 -20.05
C ASP A 31 -2.86 22.64 -19.78
N LYS A 32 -1.72 22.85 -19.12
CA LYS A 32 -0.80 21.77 -18.71
C LYS A 32 -0.45 21.84 -17.22
N TYR A 33 -0.15 20.71 -16.61
CA TYR A 33 0.20 20.62 -15.18
C TYR A 33 1.33 21.61 -14.83
N SER A 34 1.27 22.17 -13.62
CA SER A 34 2.32 23.02 -13.05
C SER A 34 3.43 22.18 -12.44
N CYS A 35 4.68 22.65 -12.52
CA CYS A 35 5.82 22.01 -11.88
C CYS A 35 6.21 22.86 -10.70
N ILE A 36 6.20 22.27 -9.51
CA ILE A 36 6.57 22.94 -8.28
C ILE A 36 7.68 22.13 -7.63
N ARG A 37 8.88 22.71 -7.51
CA ARG A 37 10.03 22.03 -6.90
C ARG A 37 9.74 21.50 -5.49
N GLY A 38 8.97 22.23 -4.69
CA GLY A 38 8.54 21.78 -3.36
C GLY A 38 7.82 20.42 -3.36
N PHE A 39 7.03 20.15 -4.41
CA PHE A 39 6.31 18.88 -4.55
C PHE A 39 7.24 17.71 -4.91
N PHE A 40 8.42 17.97 -5.46
CA PHE A 40 9.45 16.92 -5.63
C PHE A 40 9.93 16.40 -4.28
N PHE A 41 10.25 17.29 -3.33
CA PHE A 41 10.66 16.86 -2.00
C PHE A 41 9.53 16.14 -1.26
N ALA A 42 8.29 16.64 -1.36
CA ALA A 42 7.12 15.95 -0.82
C ALA A 42 6.95 14.56 -1.44
N HIS A 43 7.12 14.42 -2.76
CA HIS A 43 7.08 13.16 -3.48
C HIS A 43 8.15 12.16 -2.97
N ILE A 44 9.39 12.62 -2.81
CA ILE A 44 10.50 11.81 -2.28
C ILE A 44 10.19 11.35 -0.85
N VAL A 45 9.74 12.24 0.03
CA VAL A 45 9.34 11.90 1.40
C VAL A 45 8.22 10.86 1.41
N CYS A 46 7.19 11.03 0.58
CA CYS A 46 6.12 10.04 0.44
C CYS A 46 6.65 8.69 -0.04
N ASN A 47 7.58 8.66 -1.00
CA ASN A 47 8.22 7.43 -1.45
C ASN A 47 8.99 6.74 -0.33
N TYR A 48 9.72 7.48 0.51
CA TYR A 48 10.36 6.91 1.70
C TYR A 48 9.34 6.30 2.66
N PHE A 49 8.22 6.97 2.92
CA PHE A 49 7.16 6.39 3.76
C PHE A 49 6.58 5.12 3.15
N ILE A 50 6.34 5.07 1.83
CA ILE A 50 5.89 3.86 1.11
C ILE A 50 6.89 2.72 1.31
N PHE A 51 8.18 3.00 1.13
CA PHE A 51 9.24 2.01 1.26
C PHE A 51 9.35 1.46 2.69
N LEU A 52 9.47 2.35 3.68
CA LEU A 52 9.62 1.98 5.09
C LEU A 52 8.37 1.28 5.63
N SER A 53 7.17 1.77 5.28
CA SER A 53 5.92 1.12 5.68
C SER A 53 5.76 -0.25 5.04
N GLY A 54 6.17 -0.45 3.78
CA GLY A 54 6.19 -1.77 3.15
C GLY A 54 7.15 -2.75 3.84
N ILE A 55 8.35 -2.31 4.21
CA ILE A 55 9.27 -3.11 5.06
C ILE A 55 8.59 -3.44 6.40
N GLY A 56 7.98 -2.44 7.04
CA GLY A 56 7.21 -2.62 8.27
C GLY A 56 6.11 -3.67 8.13
N CYS A 57 5.38 -3.68 7.02
CA CYS A 57 4.37 -4.70 6.69
C CYS A 57 5.00 -6.10 6.60
N PHE A 58 6.14 -6.27 5.94
CA PHE A 58 6.82 -7.57 5.85
C PHE A 58 7.35 -8.04 7.21
N VAL A 59 7.99 -7.16 7.97
CA VAL A 59 8.54 -7.49 9.29
C VAL A 59 7.42 -7.88 10.26
N THR A 60 6.36 -7.08 10.34
CA THR A 60 5.20 -7.35 11.21
C THR A 60 4.45 -8.62 10.84
N ARG A 61 4.58 -9.09 9.60
CA ARG A 61 4.02 -10.37 9.15
C ARG A 61 4.73 -11.58 9.76
N VAL A 62 6.05 -11.48 9.91
CA VAL A 62 6.92 -12.51 10.49
C VAL A 62 7.01 -12.37 12.02
N ALA A 63 6.77 -11.17 12.53
CA ALA A 63 6.82 -10.86 13.95
C ALA A 63 5.78 -11.65 14.78
N PRO A 64 6.04 -11.83 16.10
CA PRO A 64 5.09 -12.46 17.02
C PRO A 64 3.72 -11.75 17.05
N GLN A 65 2.69 -12.48 17.50
CA GLN A 65 1.29 -12.04 17.54
C GLN A 65 1.09 -10.63 18.12
N ARG A 66 1.86 -10.28 19.15
CA ARG A 66 1.80 -8.97 19.84
C ARG A 66 2.00 -7.76 18.93
N PHE A 67 2.64 -7.93 17.77
CA PHE A 67 2.93 -6.84 16.83
C PHE A 67 2.04 -6.87 15.59
N LYS A 68 1.06 -7.77 15.50
CA LYS A 68 0.20 -7.86 14.31
C LYS A 68 -0.69 -6.64 14.09
N TRP A 69 -1.03 -5.90 15.15
CA TRP A 69 -1.79 -4.65 15.03
C TRP A 69 -1.01 -3.59 14.24
N LEU A 70 0.32 -3.53 14.38
CA LEU A 70 1.19 -2.62 13.62
C LEU A 70 1.15 -2.88 12.12
N HIS A 71 0.91 -4.13 11.69
CA HIS A 71 0.77 -4.46 10.27
C HIS A 71 -0.34 -3.64 9.60
N SER A 72 -1.48 -3.48 10.29
CA SER A 72 -2.60 -2.68 9.79
C SER A 72 -2.22 -1.19 9.68
N TRP A 73 -1.51 -0.66 10.68
CA TRP A 73 -1.05 0.73 10.67
C TRP A 73 -0.04 1.02 9.56
N PHE A 74 0.96 0.15 9.38
CA PHE A 74 1.89 0.27 8.26
C PHE A 74 1.16 0.17 6.92
N GLY A 75 0.17 -0.72 6.79
CA GLY A 75 -0.67 -0.79 5.59
C GLY A 75 -1.45 0.51 5.31
N ARG A 76 -1.99 1.17 6.35
CA ARG A 76 -2.67 2.46 6.21
C ARG A 76 -1.71 3.57 5.79
N ILE A 77 -0.54 3.67 6.44
CA ILE A 77 0.51 4.63 6.08
C ILE A 77 0.92 4.42 4.63
N TYR A 78 1.16 3.18 4.23
CA TYR A 78 1.50 2.81 2.85
C TYR A 78 0.48 3.34 1.83
N ILE A 79 -0.82 3.09 2.06
CA ILE A 79 -1.88 3.54 1.14
C ILE A 79 -1.98 5.07 1.10
N LEU A 80 -1.95 5.73 2.25
CA LEU A 80 -2.01 7.20 2.32
C LEU A 80 -0.81 7.82 1.61
N SER A 81 0.40 7.33 1.88
CA SER A 81 1.61 7.81 1.22
C SER A 81 1.61 7.52 -0.29
N MET A 82 1.03 6.41 -0.75
CA MET A 82 0.81 6.14 -2.18
C MET A 82 -0.11 7.16 -2.85
N LEU A 83 -1.22 7.53 -2.21
CA LEU A 83 -2.14 8.54 -2.73
C LEU A 83 -1.45 9.91 -2.83
N TRP A 84 -0.74 10.33 -1.78
CA TRP A 84 0.04 11.57 -1.78
C TRP A 84 1.21 11.54 -2.76
N SER A 85 1.90 10.41 -2.92
CA SER A 85 2.95 10.24 -3.94
C SER A 85 2.38 10.40 -5.35
N THR A 86 1.17 9.90 -5.61
CA THR A 86 0.50 10.06 -6.90
C THR A 86 0.15 11.53 -7.16
N VAL A 87 -0.47 12.22 -6.21
CA VAL A 87 -0.81 13.65 -6.34
C VAL A 87 0.45 14.49 -6.55
N THR A 88 1.48 14.28 -5.72
CA THR A 88 2.75 15.01 -5.86
C THR A 88 3.45 14.72 -7.18
N SER A 89 3.36 13.48 -7.70
CA SER A 89 3.95 13.11 -9.00
C SER A 89 3.32 13.88 -10.18
N THR A 90 2.02 14.20 -10.11
CA THR A 90 1.37 15.00 -11.15
C THR A 90 1.80 16.46 -11.16
N LEU A 91 2.37 16.95 -10.06
CA LEU A 91 2.78 18.34 -9.86
C LEU A 91 4.30 18.56 -10.04
N ILE A 92 5.03 17.52 -10.47
CA ILE A 92 6.47 17.61 -10.78
C ILE A 92 6.76 17.37 -12.26
N THR A 93 5.74 17.06 -13.07
CA THR A 93 5.88 16.81 -14.52
C THR A 93 4.97 17.71 -15.32
N ASN A 94 5.53 18.65 -16.09
CA ASN A 94 4.76 19.57 -16.94
C ASN A 94 4.35 18.97 -18.29
N THR A 95 4.94 17.83 -18.65
CA THR A 95 4.68 17.13 -19.90
C THR A 95 3.67 15.98 -19.73
N GLY A 96 3.08 15.85 -18.54
CA GLY A 96 2.38 14.64 -18.12
C GLY A 96 3.34 13.55 -17.63
N LEU A 97 2.78 12.51 -17.01
CA LEU A 97 3.55 11.41 -16.44
C LEU A 97 4.18 10.55 -17.54
N PRO A 98 5.44 10.10 -17.37
CA PRO A 98 6.05 9.14 -18.30
C PRO A 98 5.17 7.90 -18.48
N LEU A 99 5.09 7.36 -19.70
CA LEU A 99 4.24 6.20 -20.00
C LEU A 99 4.51 5.01 -19.07
N ALA A 100 5.78 4.73 -18.77
CA ALA A 100 6.16 3.71 -17.78
C ALA A 100 5.54 3.94 -16.40
N THR A 101 5.48 5.20 -15.97
CA THR A 101 4.85 5.60 -14.72
C THR A 101 3.34 5.41 -14.78
N ILE A 102 2.69 5.74 -15.89
CA ILE A 102 1.24 5.49 -16.07
C ILE A 102 0.94 4.00 -16.01
N ILE A 103 1.71 3.15 -16.70
CA ILE A 103 1.55 1.69 -16.65
C ILE A 103 1.75 1.18 -15.22
N SER A 104 2.80 1.66 -14.53
CA SER A 104 3.07 1.32 -13.13
C SER A 104 1.92 1.74 -12.20
N PHE A 105 1.37 2.94 -12.38
CA PHE A 105 0.23 3.44 -11.61
C PHE A 105 -1.04 2.64 -11.87
N GLY A 106 -1.32 2.28 -13.13
CA GLY A 106 -2.44 1.39 -13.46
C GLY A 106 -2.31 0.04 -12.75
N ALA A 107 -1.11 -0.56 -12.78
CA ALA A 107 -0.83 -1.82 -12.11
C ALA A 107 -0.92 -1.71 -10.58
N VAL A 108 -0.38 -0.63 -10.00
CA VAL A 108 -0.45 -0.35 -8.55
C VAL A 108 -1.90 -0.16 -8.12
N MET A 109 -2.63 0.77 -8.74
CA MET A 109 -4.02 1.07 -8.37
C MET A 109 -4.92 -0.15 -8.54
N GLY A 110 -4.85 -0.82 -9.70
CA GLY A 110 -5.60 -2.04 -9.94
C GLY A 110 -5.25 -3.15 -8.94
N GLY A 111 -3.96 -3.36 -8.68
CA GLY A 111 -3.48 -4.35 -7.70
C GLY A 111 -3.94 -4.05 -6.27
N LEU A 112 -3.91 -2.79 -5.84
CA LEU A 112 -4.38 -2.39 -4.51
C LEU A 112 -5.89 -2.56 -4.36
N THR A 113 -6.68 -2.18 -5.37
CA THR A 113 -8.14 -2.39 -5.36
C THR A 113 -8.48 -3.87 -5.28
N VAL A 114 -7.92 -4.69 -6.17
CA VAL A 114 -8.17 -6.15 -6.17
C VAL A 114 -7.66 -6.79 -4.89
N GLY A 115 -6.48 -6.38 -4.40
CA GLY A 115 -5.90 -6.87 -3.16
C GLY A 115 -6.74 -6.52 -1.92
N TRP A 116 -7.34 -5.34 -1.89
CA TRP A 116 -8.24 -4.90 -0.82
C TRP A 116 -9.55 -5.70 -0.80
N ILE A 117 -10.16 -5.89 -1.97
CA ILE A 117 -11.36 -6.74 -2.10
C ILE A 117 -11.04 -8.18 -1.67
N ALA A 118 -9.91 -8.73 -2.13
CA ALA A 118 -9.49 -10.10 -1.79
C ALA A 118 -9.33 -10.30 -0.27
N ILE A 119 -8.76 -9.33 0.45
CA ILE A 119 -8.57 -9.47 1.90
C ILE A 119 -9.87 -9.31 2.69
N ILE A 120 -10.83 -8.50 2.22
CA ILE A 120 -12.17 -8.40 2.85
C ILE A 120 -12.89 -9.73 2.73
N ILE A 121 -12.97 -10.29 1.53
CA ILE A 121 -13.62 -11.58 1.29
C ILE A 121 -12.93 -12.68 2.12
N HIS A 122 -11.59 -12.67 2.17
CA HIS A 122 -10.84 -13.62 2.98
C HIS A 122 -11.18 -13.51 4.48
N LYS A 123 -11.27 -12.29 5.02
CA LYS A 123 -11.60 -12.07 6.44
C LYS A 123 -13.01 -12.58 6.76
N GLN A 124 -14.00 -12.23 5.94
CA GLN A 124 -15.38 -12.68 6.11
C GLN A 124 -15.49 -14.21 6.04
N LYS A 125 -14.81 -14.85 5.08
CA LYS A 125 -14.78 -16.32 4.99
C LYS A 125 -14.15 -16.95 6.22
N MET A 126 -12.98 -16.46 6.66
CA MET A 126 -12.30 -16.96 7.85
C MET A 126 -13.15 -16.80 9.13
N GLU A 127 -13.87 -15.70 9.24
CA GLU A 127 -14.78 -15.43 10.36
C GLU A 127 -15.95 -16.38 10.39
N ARG A 128 -16.63 -16.58 9.25
CA ARG A 128 -17.73 -17.56 9.14
C ARG A 128 -17.28 -18.96 9.51
N SER A 129 -16.15 -19.43 8.97
CA SER A 129 -15.59 -20.74 9.32
C SER A 129 -15.25 -20.86 10.82
N ALA A 130 -14.70 -19.80 11.42
CA ALA A 130 -14.39 -19.81 12.85
C ALA A 130 -15.67 -19.81 13.72
N ILE A 131 -16.70 -19.05 13.34
CA ILE A 131 -17.99 -19.04 14.04
C ILE A 131 -18.65 -20.43 13.99
N THR A 132 -18.67 -21.07 12.81
CA THR A 132 -19.20 -22.44 12.67
C THR A 132 -18.46 -23.41 13.58
N LEU A 133 -17.12 -23.33 13.62
CA LEU A 133 -16.29 -24.19 14.45
C LEU A 133 -16.49 -23.95 15.95
N VAL A 134 -16.64 -22.69 16.38
CA VAL A 134 -17.00 -22.37 17.77
C VAL A 134 -18.38 -22.92 18.10
N HIS A 135 -19.37 -22.71 17.25
CA HIS A 135 -20.73 -23.20 17.46
C HIS A 135 -20.78 -24.73 17.63
N GLU A 136 -20.04 -25.48 16.81
CA GLU A 136 -19.92 -26.94 16.97
C GLU A 136 -19.27 -27.32 18.31
N LYS A 137 -18.22 -26.61 18.74
CA LYS A 137 -17.59 -26.83 20.05
C LYS A 137 -18.55 -26.54 21.19
N LEU A 138 -19.35 -25.48 21.10
CA LEU A 138 -20.36 -25.12 22.09
C LEU A 138 -21.43 -26.22 22.23
N LEU A 139 -21.93 -26.74 21.11
CA LEU A 139 -22.91 -27.84 21.12
C LEU A 139 -22.33 -29.12 21.74
N GLN A 140 -21.04 -29.40 21.52
CA GLN A 140 -20.36 -30.55 22.13
C GLN A 140 -20.06 -30.33 23.63
N GLN A 141 -19.84 -29.08 24.05
CA GLN A 141 -19.49 -28.71 25.43
C GLN A 141 -20.69 -28.35 26.31
N SER A 142 -21.92 -28.42 25.81
CA SER A 142 -23.18 -28.05 26.50
C SER A 142 -23.42 -28.67 27.90
N SER A 143 -22.53 -29.54 28.40
CA SER A 143 -22.50 -30.03 29.79
C SER A 143 -21.64 -29.20 30.76
N LYS A 144 -20.82 -28.24 30.30
CA LYS A 144 -20.00 -27.35 31.14
C LYS A 144 -20.33 -25.90 30.78
N GLY A 145 -20.90 -25.14 31.71
CA GLY A 145 -21.28 -23.75 31.51
C GLY A 145 -20.10 -22.88 31.05
N ILE A 146 -20.39 -21.91 30.18
CA ILE A 146 -19.44 -20.90 29.70
C ILE A 146 -19.82 -19.60 30.37
N ASP A 147 -19.00 -19.15 31.30
CA ASP A 147 -19.40 -18.11 32.24
C ASP A 147 -18.99 -16.68 31.79
N ASN A 148 -18.28 -16.47 30.67
CA ASN A 148 -17.77 -15.12 30.30
C ASN A 148 -17.63 -14.82 28.78
N GLU A 149 -17.87 -13.56 28.39
CA GLU A 149 -17.68 -13.01 27.02
C GLU A 149 -16.20 -12.99 26.56
N SER A 150 -15.27 -12.76 27.50
CA SER A 150 -13.83 -12.86 27.23
C SER A 150 -13.42 -14.26 26.78
N ASP A 151 -14.14 -15.29 27.21
CA ASP A 151 -13.90 -16.68 26.83
C ASP A 151 -14.33 -16.92 25.37
N LEU A 152 -15.49 -16.36 24.97
CA LEU A 152 -15.99 -16.48 23.60
C LEU A 152 -15.06 -15.83 22.57
N ASN A 153 -14.55 -14.63 22.86
CA ASN A 153 -13.59 -13.95 21.98
C ASN A 153 -12.28 -14.74 21.83
N GLN A 154 -11.81 -15.35 22.93
CA GLN A 154 -10.63 -16.20 22.90
C GLN A 154 -10.89 -17.48 22.09
N MET A 155 -12.03 -18.15 22.31
CA MET A 155 -12.46 -19.30 21.52
C MET A 155 -12.53 -18.99 20.02
N LEU A 156 -13.04 -17.81 19.65
CA LEU A 156 -13.10 -17.38 18.25
C LEU A 156 -11.71 -17.16 17.65
N GLN A 157 -10.78 -16.56 18.40
CA GLN A 157 -9.40 -16.40 17.93
C GLN A 157 -8.69 -17.75 17.78
N ASP A 158 -8.88 -18.66 18.72
CA ASP A 158 -8.32 -20.01 18.67
C ASP A 158 -8.90 -20.79 17.49
N ALA A 159 -10.21 -20.67 17.24
CA ALA A 159 -10.86 -21.22 16.06
C ALA A 159 -10.30 -20.64 14.75
N LYS A 160 -10.06 -19.32 14.68
CA LYS A 160 -9.42 -18.68 13.51
C LYS A 160 -8.01 -19.24 13.28
N VAL A 161 -7.25 -19.53 14.34
CA VAL A 161 -5.93 -20.17 14.24
C VAL A 161 -6.06 -21.62 13.76
N GLU A 162 -6.99 -22.39 14.31
CA GLU A 162 -7.23 -23.79 13.94
C GLU A 162 -7.65 -23.93 12.47
N VAL A 163 -8.60 -23.11 12.00
CA VAL A 163 -9.00 -23.02 10.59
C VAL A 163 -7.82 -22.62 9.70
N ALA A 164 -6.92 -21.76 10.20
CA ALA A 164 -5.74 -21.38 9.44
C ALA A 164 -4.67 -22.49 9.42
N GLU A 165 -4.57 -23.31 10.46
CA GLU A 165 -3.64 -24.44 10.59
C GLU A 165 -4.12 -25.69 9.85
N SER A 166 -5.44 -25.87 9.68
CA SER A 166 -6.02 -26.98 8.94
C SER A 166 -5.70 -26.96 7.44
N LYS A 167 -5.43 -25.77 6.88
CA LYS A 167 -5.19 -25.58 5.45
C LYS A 167 -3.92 -26.24 4.94
N THR A 168 -4.06 -26.93 3.81
CA THR A 168 -2.98 -27.54 3.03
C THR A 168 -2.07 -26.49 2.37
N PHE A 169 -0.93 -26.94 1.85
CA PHE A 169 -0.05 -26.07 1.05
C PHE A 169 -0.79 -25.40 -0.12
N LYS A 170 -1.56 -26.18 -0.90
CA LYS A 170 -2.26 -25.67 -2.09
C LYS A 170 -3.29 -24.61 -1.70
N GLU A 171 -4.09 -24.87 -0.67
CA GLU A 171 -5.08 -23.92 -0.16
C GLU A 171 -4.44 -22.64 0.36
N ARG A 172 -3.26 -22.73 1.01
CA ARG A 172 -2.51 -21.54 1.44
C ARG A 172 -1.98 -20.75 0.26
N PHE A 173 -1.35 -21.42 -0.70
CA PHE A 173 -0.71 -20.77 -1.84
C PHE A 173 -1.74 -20.09 -2.75
N PHE A 174 -2.85 -20.79 -3.07
CA PHE A 174 -3.95 -20.25 -3.86
C PHE A 174 -5.01 -19.51 -3.02
N SER A 175 -4.66 -19.06 -1.82
CA SER A 175 -5.58 -18.28 -0.99
C SER A 175 -5.68 -16.82 -1.44
N LEU A 176 -6.84 -16.22 -1.20
CA LEU A 176 -7.06 -14.76 -1.33
C LEU A 176 -6.07 -13.94 -0.48
N LYS A 177 -5.57 -14.51 0.62
CA LYS A 177 -4.55 -13.88 1.47
C LYS A 177 -3.19 -13.80 0.77
N THR A 178 -2.79 -14.86 0.07
CA THR A 178 -1.56 -14.88 -0.73
C THR A 178 -1.73 -13.97 -1.93
N LEU A 179 -2.88 -13.97 -2.60
CA LEU A 179 -3.19 -13.02 -3.66
C LEU A 179 -3.05 -11.56 -3.19
N HIS A 180 -3.64 -11.20 -2.05
CA HIS A 180 -3.49 -9.89 -1.43
C HIS A 180 -2.01 -9.53 -1.20
N GLY A 181 -1.26 -10.43 -0.56
CA GLY A 181 0.17 -10.21 -0.29
C GLY A 181 0.99 -10.04 -1.57
N THR A 182 0.70 -10.83 -2.61
CA THR A 182 1.36 -10.75 -3.91
C THR A 182 1.09 -9.41 -4.60
N LEU A 183 -0.17 -8.97 -4.66
CA LEU A 183 -0.53 -7.70 -5.30
C LEU A 183 0.08 -6.49 -4.58
N PHE A 184 0.08 -6.50 -3.24
CA PHE A 184 0.72 -5.46 -2.45
C PHE A 184 2.24 -5.47 -2.62
N PHE A 185 2.88 -6.64 -2.70
CA PHE A 185 4.32 -6.74 -2.97
C PHE A 185 4.67 -6.18 -4.36
N VAL A 186 3.93 -6.58 -5.40
CA VAL A 186 4.14 -6.08 -6.78
C VAL A 186 4.00 -4.57 -6.80
N SER A 187 2.96 -4.03 -6.14
CA SER A 187 2.73 -2.60 -6.01
C SER A 187 3.89 -1.88 -5.30
N TRP A 188 4.38 -2.43 -4.18
CA TRP A 188 5.50 -1.86 -3.42
C TRP A 188 6.81 -1.85 -4.22
N MET A 189 7.07 -2.89 -5.01
CA MET A 189 8.27 -2.99 -5.85
C MET A 189 8.32 -1.91 -6.95
N GLN A 190 7.17 -1.48 -7.49
CA GLN A 190 7.13 -0.42 -8.51
C GLN A 190 7.67 0.93 -8.00
N ILE A 191 7.59 1.18 -6.70
CA ILE A 191 8.05 2.42 -6.06
C ILE A 191 9.45 2.25 -5.47
N THR A 192 9.75 1.10 -4.88
CA THR A 192 11.03 0.83 -4.22
C THR A 192 12.22 1.05 -5.15
N GLY A 193 12.14 0.59 -6.40
CA GLY A 193 13.20 0.81 -7.39
C GLY A 193 13.44 2.30 -7.68
N ARG A 194 12.41 3.14 -7.58
CA ARG A 194 12.50 4.58 -7.87
C ARG A 194 13.28 5.32 -6.79
N ILE A 195 13.21 4.91 -5.52
CA ILE A 195 13.95 5.59 -4.44
C ILE A 195 15.46 5.48 -4.66
N PHE A 196 15.92 4.32 -5.10
CA PHE A 196 17.35 4.07 -5.35
C PHE A 196 17.84 4.62 -6.69
N ALA A 197 16.93 4.87 -7.63
CA ALA A 197 17.26 5.42 -8.95
C ALA A 197 17.04 6.94 -9.06
N SER A 198 16.27 7.55 -8.16
CA SER A 198 16.04 8.99 -8.14
C SER A 198 17.29 9.74 -7.67
N ASN A 199 17.58 10.87 -8.31
CA ASN A 199 18.63 11.77 -7.86
C ASN A 199 18.26 12.34 -6.47
N GLN A 200 19.01 11.95 -5.43
CA GLN A 200 18.83 12.40 -4.06
C GLN A 200 19.67 13.66 -3.74
N SER A 201 20.44 14.19 -4.70
CA SER A 201 21.33 15.34 -4.46
C SER A 201 20.58 16.65 -4.15
N GLY A 202 19.28 16.71 -4.47
CA GLY A 202 18.47 17.93 -4.31
C GLY A 202 18.49 18.85 -5.54
N ASP A 203 19.27 18.49 -6.57
CA ASP A 203 19.37 19.21 -7.85
C ASP A 203 18.20 18.92 -8.78
N PHE A 204 16.97 18.84 -8.22
CA PHE A 204 15.78 18.76 -9.04
C PHE A 204 15.42 20.15 -9.53
N THR A 205 15.30 20.29 -10.85
CA THR A 205 14.81 21.50 -11.50
C THR A 205 13.56 21.17 -12.31
N CYS A 206 12.62 22.12 -12.34
CA CYS A 206 11.41 21.96 -13.12
C CYS A 206 11.72 22.05 -14.61
N HIS A 207 11.68 20.90 -15.30
CA HIS A 207 11.82 20.83 -16.75
C HIS A 207 10.43 20.84 -17.39
N THR A 208 10.20 21.79 -18.28
CA THR A 208 9.00 21.82 -19.13
C THR A 208 9.34 21.30 -20.52
N TYR A 209 8.30 21.01 -21.33
CA TYR A 209 8.40 20.92 -22.81
C TYR A 209 9.37 22.01 -23.30
N PRO A 210 10.27 21.76 -24.28
CA PRO A 210 11.53 22.47 -24.42
C PRO A 210 11.33 23.99 -24.31
N VAL A 211 11.64 24.50 -23.13
CA VAL A 211 11.70 25.93 -22.84
C VAL A 211 13.16 26.20 -22.56
N TYR A 212 13.70 27.13 -23.33
CA TYR A 212 14.93 27.80 -23.01
C TYR A 212 14.74 28.51 -21.67
N LYS A 213 15.23 27.93 -20.57
CA LYS A 213 15.29 28.68 -19.32
C LYS A 213 16.41 29.71 -19.44
N PRO A 214 16.11 31.00 -19.25
CA PRO A 214 17.10 32.05 -19.35
C PRO A 214 18.15 31.83 -18.27
N ILE A 215 19.36 32.21 -18.63
CA ILE A 215 20.55 31.88 -17.87
C ILE A 215 20.84 32.89 -16.76
N ASN A 216 20.05 33.95 -16.67
CA ASN A 216 20.00 34.80 -15.49
C ASN A 216 18.77 34.41 -14.67
N THR A 217 18.97 33.66 -13.59
CA THR A 217 17.95 33.40 -12.58
C THR A 217 18.38 34.02 -11.25
N ALA A 218 17.45 34.18 -10.31
CA ALA A 218 17.77 34.66 -8.96
C ALA A 218 18.78 33.76 -8.20
N GLU A 219 19.06 32.56 -8.72
CA GLU A 219 19.95 31.55 -8.14
C GLU A 219 21.35 31.54 -8.78
N GLY A 220 21.55 32.28 -9.87
CA GLY A 220 22.84 32.41 -10.53
C GLY A 220 22.76 33.05 -11.91
N ASP A 221 23.83 33.75 -12.25
CA ASP A 221 24.10 34.25 -13.60
C ASP A 221 24.94 33.20 -14.34
N TYR A 222 24.36 32.60 -15.38
CA TYR A 222 25.05 31.73 -16.31
C TYR A 222 25.01 32.27 -17.75
N ASP A 223 25.07 33.59 -17.94
CA ASP A 223 25.04 34.31 -19.23
C ASP A 223 25.98 33.77 -20.34
N ASN A 224 26.99 32.97 -19.98
CA ASN A 224 27.89 32.30 -20.94
C ASN A 224 27.50 30.84 -21.29
N GLY A 225 26.36 30.36 -20.81
CA GLY A 225 25.86 29.01 -21.10
C GLY A 225 25.12 28.96 -22.44
N ASN A 226 25.42 27.99 -23.29
CA ASN A 226 24.53 27.73 -24.42
C ASN A 226 23.16 27.32 -23.87
N LEU A 227 22.11 28.00 -24.33
CA LEU A 227 20.73 27.57 -24.16
C LEU A 227 20.59 26.13 -24.68
N THR A 228 20.62 25.15 -23.78
CA THR A 228 20.54 23.73 -24.15
C THR A 228 19.09 23.28 -24.20
N LEU A 229 18.67 22.81 -25.37
CA LEU A 229 17.43 22.05 -25.49
C LEU A 229 17.55 20.79 -24.62
N VAL A 230 16.78 20.71 -23.54
CA VAL A 230 16.66 19.47 -22.78
C VAL A 230 15.85 18.50 -23.65
N PRO A 231 16.42 17.35 -24.05
CA PRO A 231 15.72 16.42 -24.91
C PRO A 231 14.46 15.88 -24.21
N THR A 232 13.36 15.77 -24.95
CA THR A 232 12.04 15.33 -24.44
C THR A 232 12.08 13.93 -23.82
N ASN A 233 13.02 13.10 -24.27
CA ASN A 233 13.32 11.80 -23.70
C ASN A 233 14.80 11.78 -23.31
N ASP A 234 15.16 10.97 -22.33
CA ASP A 234 16.55 10.64 -22.08
C ASP A 234 17.17 10.08 -23.38
N PRO A 235 18.12 10.79 -24.02
CA PRO A 235 18.71 10.38 -25.30
C PRO A 235 19.49 9.06 -25.17
N ASP A 236 19.79 8.69 -23.94
CA ASP A 236 20.57 7.54 -23.58
C ASP A 236 19.70 6.35 -23.14
N TRP A 237 18.38 6.50 -23.10
CA TRP A 237 17.47 5.44 -22.66
C TRP A 237 17.68 4.13 -23.42
N ASP A 238 17.74 4.20 -24.76
CA ASP A 238 17.85 3.02 -25.62
C ASP A 238 19.22 2.34 -25.55
N ARG A 239 20.24 3.03 -25.02
CA ARG A 239 21.59 2.46 -24.84
C ARG A 239 21.71 1.61 -23.57
N LEU A 240 20.76 1.72 -22.66
CA LEU A 240 20.76 0.98 -21.41
C LEU A 240 20.41 -0.50 -21.68
N PRO A 241 21.22 -1.47 -21.24
CA PRO A 241 21.06 -2.88 -21.61
C PRO A 241 19.75 -3.51 -21.10
N TRP A 242 19.07 -2.84 -20.16
CA TRP A 242 17.82 -3.26 -19.55
C TRP A 242 16.60 -2.49 -20.06
N SER A 243 16.77 -1.42 -20.85
CA SER A 243 15.65 -0.54 -21.19
C SER A 243 14.66 -1.18 -22.15
N ASN A 244 15.12 -1.91 -23.17
CA ASN A 244 14.31 -2.67 -24.15
C ASN A 244 13.01 -1.95 -24.63
N GLY A 245 12.97 -0.62 -24.57
CA GLY A 245 11.74 0.18 -24.65
C GLY A 245 10.96 0.33 -23.33
N VAL A 246 10.43 1.53 -23.10
CA VAL A 246 9.72 1.97 -21.89
C VAL A 246 8.62 1.00 -21.41
N VAL A 247 7.85 0.44 -22.35
CA VAL A 247 6.77 -0.52 -22.06
C VAL A 247 7.33 -1.86 -21.61
N ALA A 248 8.33 -2.40 -22.34
CA ALA A 248 8.93 -3.68 -22.01
C ALA A 248 9.61 -3.63 -20.64
N TRP A 249 10.35 -2.56 -20.35
CA TRP A 249 10.94 -2.34 -19.04
C TRP A 249 9.90 -2.33 -17.91
N SER A 250 8.79 -1.61 -18.11
CA SER A 250 7.70 -1.56 -17.11
C SER A 250 7.09 -2.94 -16.87
N MET A 251 6.84 -3.70 -17.96
CA MET A 251 6.34 -5.06 -17.87
C MET A 251 7.35 -6.01 -17.21
N GLN A 252 8.65 -5.86 -17.48
CA GLN A 252 9.70 -6.65 -16.84
C GLN A 252 9.70 -6.43 -15.31
N ILE A 253 9.53 -5.20 -14.83
CA ILE A 253 9.45 -4.93 -13.39
C ILE A 253 8.17 -5.53 -12.79
N ILE A 254 7.02 -5.38 -13.44
CA ILE A 254 5.74 -5.95 -12.98
C ILE A 254 5.83 -7.48 -12.92
N LEU A 255 6.25 -8.13 -14.00
CA LEU A 255 6.34 -9.59 -14.09
C LEU A 255 7.45 -10.13 -13.18
N GLY A 256 8.60 -9.46 -13.11
CA GLY A 256 9.70 -9.84 -12.24
C GLY A 256 9.31 -9.78 -10.75
N SER A 257 8.65 -8.69 -10.33
CA SER A 257 8.14 -8.57 -8.96
C SER A 257 7.02 -9.58 -8.67
N LEU A 258 6.15 -9.87 -9.64
CA LEU A 258 5.11 -10.90 -9.51
C LEU A 258 5.73 -12.28 -9.31
N PHE A 259 6.70 -12.66 -10.14
CA PHE A 259 7.40 -13.92 -10.01
C PHE A 259 8.12 -14.03 -8.65
N GLY A 260 8.81 -12.97 -8.24
CA GLY A 260 9.45 -12.90 -6.92
C GLY A 260 8.45 -13.10 -5.77
N ALA A 261 7.30 -12.41 -5.83
CA ALA A 261 6.23 -12.56 -4.85
C ALA A 261 5.68 -13.99 -4.80
N LEU A 262 5.43 -14.60 -5.95
CA LEU A 262 4.94 -15.98 -6.04
C LEU A 262 5.96 -16.98 -5.48
N ALA A 263 7.25 -16.80 -5.76
CA ALA A 263 8.31 -17.65 -5.21
C ALA A 263 8.36 -17.56 -3.67
N VAL A 264 8.36 -16.34 -3.12
CA VAL A 264 8.34 -16.12 -1.66
C VAL A 264 7.05 -16.67 -1.04
N GLY A 265 5.90 -16.44 -1.69
CA GLY A 265 4.60 -16.95 -1.26
C GLY A 265 4.53 -18.48 -1.24
N ALA A 266 5.15 -19.13 -2.22
CA ALA A 266 5.25 -20.59 -2.29
C ALA A 266 6.12 -21.13 -1.14
N ILE A 267 7.31 -20.58 -0.94
CA ILE A 267 8.22 -20.97 0.15
C ILE A 267 7.53 -20.80 1.51
N TRP A 268 6.87 -19.66 1.72
CA TRP A 268 6.17 -19.38 2.97
C TRP A 268 4.99 -20.33 3.20
N SER A 269 4.16 -20.54 2.18
CA SER A 269 3.01 -21.44 2.26
C SER A 269 3.43 -22.87 2.54
N TRP A 270 4.54 -23.32 1.92
CA TRP A 270 5.12 -24.64 2.15
C TRP A 270 5.62 -24.79 3.58
N ARG A 271 6.41 -23.82 4.08
CA ARG A 271 6.89 -23.82 5.46
C ARG A 271 5.74 -23.83 6.46
N ALA A 272 4.72 -22.99 6.25
CA ALA A 272 3.57 -22.91 7.14
C ALA A 272 2.77 -24.22 7.17
N ALA A 273 2.56 -24.86 6.02
CA ALA A 273 1.92 -26.17 5.94
C ALA A 273 2.72 -27.24 6.69
N ARG A 274 4.06 -27.29 6.51
CA ARG A 274 4.94 -28.23 7.23
C ARG A 274 4.93 -28.04 8.74
N VAL A 275 4.89 -26.79 9.21
CA VAL A 275 4.80 -26.50 10.64
C VAL A 275 3.46 -26.98 11.20
N ALA A 276 2.35 -26.76 10.46
CA ALA A 276 1.04 -27.24 10.87
C ALA A 276 0.95 -28.78 10.90
N GLU A 277 1.50 -29.47 9.89
CA GLU A 277 1.59 -30.94 9.86
C GLU A 277 2.32 -31.48 11.09
N ARG A 278 3.50 -30.92 11.41
CA ARG A 278 4.28 -31.33 12.59
C ARG A 278 3.55 -31.11 13.91
N LYS A 279 2.79 -30.01 14.01
CA LYS A 279 1.94 -29.77 15.19
C LYS A 279 0.85 -30.84 15.31
N LYS A 280 0.19 -31.20 14.20
CA LYS A 280 -0.84 -32.26 14.17
C LYS A 280 -0.26 -33.64 14.51
N GLU A 281 0.97 -33.93 14.11
CA GLU A 281 1.67 -35.17 14.46
C GLU A 281 2.07 -35.24 15.94
N ALA A 282 2.36 -34.09 16.56
CA ALA A 282 2.67 -34.00 17.98
C ALA A 282 1.41 -34.08 18.87
N MET A 283 0.22 -33.85 18.31
CA MET A 283 -1.05 -34.06 19.01
C MET A 283 -1.32 -35.56 19.19
N GLY A 284 -1.89 -35.95 20.33
CA GLY A 284 -2.27 -37.34 20.58
C GLY A 284 -3.31 -37.87 19.57
N PRO A 285 -3.46 -39.20 19.41
CA PRO A 285 -4.42 -39.78 18.46
C PRO A 285 -5.87 -39.37 18.71
N ALA A 286 -6.23 -39.10 19.97
CA ALA A 286 -7.56 -38.65 20.38
C ALA A 286 -7.83 -37.21 19.94
N ASP A 287 -6.92 -36.30 20.26
CA ASP A 287 -7.01 -34.88 19.87
C ASP A 287 -7.06 -34.73 18.35
N ARG A 288 -6.20 -35.48 17.63
CA ARG A 288 -6.15 -35.47 16.17
C ARG A 288 -7.47 -35.88 15.51
N ARG A 289 -8.12 -36.95 16.01
CA ARG A 289 -9.42 -37.39 15.50
C ARG A 289 -10.50 -36.33 15.71
N GLN A 290 -10.46 -35.63 16.84
CA GLN A 290 -11.41 -34.55 17.12
C GLN A 290 -11.19 -33.36 16.18
N THR A 291 -9.93 -32.95 15.95
CA THR A 291 -9.60 -31.85 15.03
C THR A 291 -9.98 -32.19 13.58
N ASP A 292 -9.65 -33.41 13.13
CA ASP A 292 -9.93 -33.84 11.75
C ASP A 292 -11.45 -33.97 11.50
N ALA A 293 -12.22 -34.50 12.45
CA ALA A 293 -13.68 -34.57 12.34
C ALA A 293 -14.35 -33.19 12.26
N LEU A 294 -13.86 -32.23 13.06
CA LEU A 294 -14.35 -30.84 13.07
C LEU A 294 -13.99 -30.10 11.77
N THR A 295 -12.81 -30.38 11.21
CA THR A 295 -12.36 -29.71 9.98
C THR A 295 -12.94 -30.31 8.70
N THR A 296 -13.36 -31.58 8.69
CA THR A 296 -14.09 -32.16 7.55
C THR A 296 -15.48 -31.57 7.33
N HIS A 297 -16.08 -30.93 8.35
CA HIS A 297 -17.38 -30.26 8.22
C HIS A 297 -17.28 -28.81 7.76
N VAL A 298 -16.08 -28.23 7.70
CA VAL A 298 -15.88 -26.90 7.11
C VAL A 298 -16.03 -27.06 5.59
N PRO A 299 -17.06 -26.45 4.96
CA PRO A 299 -17.34 -26.64 3.54
C PRO A 299 -16.09 -26.34 2.71
N ASN A 300 -15.72 -27.31 1.87
CA ASN A 300 -14.54 -27.22 1.04
C ASN A 300 -14.72 -26.04 0.06
N ASP A 301 -13.85 -25.04 0.16
CA ASP A 301 -13.93 -23.70 -0.46
C ASP A 301 -13.98 -23.69 -2.02
N THR A 302 -14.13 -24.86 -2.66
CA THR A 302 -14.12 -25.02 -4.13
C THR A 302 -15.51 -24.92 -4.77
N GLU A 303 -16.60 -25.08 -4.00
CA GLU A 303 -17.97 -24.90 -4.49
C GLU A 303 -18.53 -23.54 -4.06
N THR A 304 -18.24 -22.49 -4.83
CA THR A 304 -18.91 -21.19 -4.63
C THR A 304 -20.13 -21.11 -5.55
N SER A 305 -21.27 -21.67 -5.11
CA SER A 305 -22.58 -21.25 -5.60
C SER A 305 -22.88 -19.87 -4.99
N VAL A 306 -22.80 -18.83 -5.81
CA VAL A 306 -23.10 -17.44 -5.42
C VAL A 306 -24.58 -17.32 -5.12
N HIS A 307 -24.94 -17.47 -3.84
CA HIS A 307 -26.18 -16.92 -3.31
C HIS A 307 -25.79 -15.89 -2.25
N THR A 308 -25.68 -14.63 -2.67
CA THR A 308 -25.61 -13.48 -1.77
C THR A 308 -27.01 -13.21 -1.23
N PRO A 309 -27.23 -13.23 0.09
CA PRO A 309 -28.33 -12.48 0.68
C PRO A 309 -27.91 -11.00 0.72
N GLU A 310 -28.71 -10.12 0.13
CA GLU A 310 -28.71 -8.70 0.46
C GLU A 310 -29.06 -8.56 1.95
N GLY A 311 -28.21 -7.89 2.71
CA GLY A 311 -28.41 -7.67 4.14
C GLY A 311 -27.32 -6.77 4.72
N ASP A 312 -27.66 -5.49 4.80
CA ASP A 312 -27.17 -4.46 5.72
C ASP A 312 -25.68 -4.37 6.01
N PHE A 313 -25.02 -3.49 5.23
CA PHE A 313 -23.69 -2.97 5.48
C PHE A 313 -23.82 -1.61 6.20
N VAL A 314 -24.20 -1.62 7.47
CA VAL A 314 -24.20 -0.42 8.33
C VAL A 314 -23.76 -0.82 9.75
N ASP A 315 -22.86 -0.02 10.32
CA ASP A 315 -22.37 0.00 11.71
C ASP A 315 -21.25 -0.97 12.12
N GLU A 316 -20.00 -0.62 11.76
CA GLU A 316 -18.80 -0.97 12.55
C GLU A 316 -17.82 0.22 12.66
N GLU A 317 -18.36 1.45 12.71
CA GLU A 317 -17.62 2.72 12.84
C GLU A 317 -18.08 3.55 14.06
N LYS A 318 -18.55 2.91 15.14
CA LYS A 318 -19.00 3.63 16.36
C LYS A 318 -18.21 3.37 17.64
N ASP A 319 -17.28 2.42 17.67
CA ASP A 319 -16.57 2.08 18.92
C ASP A 319 -15.22 2.78 19.12
N ALA A 320 -14.87 3.76 18.27
CA ALA A 320 -13.64 4.54 18.43
C ALA A 320 -13.87 5.99 18.90
N ALA A 321 -15.12 6.45 19.05
CA ALA A 321 -15.44 7.85 19.36
C ALA A 321 -15.93 8.12 20.79
N ASN A 322 -16.06 7.10 21.65
CA ASN A 322 -16.67 7.25 22.98
C ASN A 322 -15.71 7.05 24.16
N VAL A 323 -14.45 7.49 24.01
CA VAL A 323 -13.48 7.55 25.12
C VAL A 323 -12.79 8.92 25.16
N VAL A 324 -13.54 10.02 25.15
CA VAL A 324 -13.05 11.35 25.55
C VAL A 324 -14.20 12.16 26.18
N GLU A 325 -14.53 11.87 27.44
CA GLU A 325 -15.25 12.72 28.40
C GLU A 325 -15.42 11.85 29.66
N THR A 326 -14.92 12.11 30.87
CA THR A 326 -14.82 13.33 31.66
C THR A 326 -13.93 13.02 32.88
N SER A 327 -13.02 13.92 33.25
CA SER A 327 -12.54 14.01 34.65
C SER A 327 -12.04 15.42 34.93
N ALA A 328 -12.98 16.34 35.14
CA ALA A 328 -12.70 17.59 35.84
C ALA A 328 -12.76 17.32 37.36
N PRO A 329 -11.79 17.80 38.16
CA PRO A 329 -11.80 17.62 39.60
C PRO A 329 -12.82 18.57 40.28
N PRO A 330 -13.38 18.19 41.43
CA PRO A 330 -14.33 19.03 42.15
C PRO A 330 -13.61 20.23 42.79
N SER A 331 -14.10 21.43 42.50
CA SER A 331 -13.75 22.66 43.21
C SER A 331 -14.41 22.64 44.59
N SER A 332 -13.61 22.46 45.63
CA SER A 332 -14.03 22.68 47.02
C SER A 332 -14.12 24.18 47.30
N SER A 333 -15.34 24.66 47.48
CA SER A 333 -15.62 25.94 48.12
C SER A 333 -15.58 25.76 49.63
N ASP A 334 -14.59 26.38 50.30
CA ASP A 334 -14.66 26.66 51.73
C ASP A 334 -14.53 28.17 51.96
N SER A 335 -15.46 28.65 52.78
CA SER A 335 -15.68 30.01 53.22
C SER A 335 -15.15 30.17 54.65
N SER A 336 -14.45 31.26 54.96
CA SER A 336 -14.30 31.92 56.29
C SER A 336 -13.10 32.89 56.20
N SER A 337 -13.32 34.21 56.18
CA SER A 337 -13.55 35.14 57.31
C SER A 337 -12.28 35.59 58.03
N SER A 338 -12.21 36.92 58.28
CA SER A 338 -11.37 37.63 59.28
C SER A 338 -9.87 37.71 58.95
N THR A 339 -9.09 38.76 59.21
CA THR A 339 -9.22 40.04 59.92
C THR A 339 -7.93 40.83 59.66
N SER A 340 -7.99 42.15 59.88
CA SER A 340 -6.90 43.15 60.04
C SER A 340 -5.98 43.44 58.86
#